data_AF-A0A960R2F0-F1
#
_entry.id   AF-A0A960R2F0-F1
#
_cell.length_a   1.000
_cell.length_b   1.000
_cell.length_c   1.000
_cell.angle_alpha   90.00
_cell.angle_beta   90.00
_cell.angle_gamma   90.00
#
_symmetry.space_group_name_H-M   'P 1'
#
loop_
_entity.id
_entity.type
_entity.pdbx_description
1 polymer ?
#
loop_
_entity_poly.entity_id
_entity_poly.type
_entity_poly.pdbx_seq_one_letter_code
_entity_poly.pdbx_strand_id
1 'polypeptide(L)'
;MKTLLNVLILAVLATTSAFADTKVKAGPRKGLILELPGKNAEFFVEKDRTISIAVYDEAMKAQPASTEVITATAEAPSGKTKIAFEKKGDLLVSTTPLPEGEGYQVVVQAKPTPDAKTKNFRIKLELHTCGGPCGNPEYACTCDE
;
A
#
# COMPACT_ATOMS: atom_id res chain seq x y z
N MET A 1 -17.19 -66.48 -10.05
CA MET A 1 -15.89 -65.95 -9.58
C MET A 1 -15.74 -64.53 -10.08
N LYS A 2 -15.45 -63.60 -9.15
CA LYS A 2 -14.58 -62.40 -9.30
C LYS A 2 -14.91 -61.42 -10.45
N THR A 3 -15.14 -60.13 -10.26
CA THR A 3 -15.03 -59.22 -9.11
C THR A 3 -15.64 -57.88 -9.56
N LEU A 4 -16.27 -57.19 -8.62
CA LEU A 4 -16.78 -55.83 -8.71
C LEU A 4 -15.68 -54.84 -9.10
N LEU A 5 -16.01 -53.82 -9.90
CA LEU A 5 -15.21 -52.59 -9.94
C LEU A 5 -16.11 -51.35 -10.10
N ASN A 6 -16.57 -50.84 -8.97
CA ASN A 6 -17.20 -49.53 -8.87
C ASN A 6 -16.12 -48.44 -9.03
N VAL A 7 -16.17 -47.69 -10.13
CA VAL A 7 -15.30 -46.53 -10.35
C VAL A 7 -15.93 -45.32 -9.63
N LEU A 8 -15.38 -44.98 -8.47
CA LEU A 8 -15.76 -43.77 -7.72
C LEU A 8 -14.90 -42.60 -8.24
N ILE A 9 -15.51 -41.68 -8.99
CA ILE A 9 -14.85 -40.44 -9.44
C ILE A 9 -14.94 -39.42 -8.29
N LEU A 10 -13.86 -39.26 -7.54
CA LEU A 10 -13.68 -38.16 -6.58
C LEU A 10 -13.17 -36.93 -7.34
N ALA A 11 -14.09 -36.03 -7.69
CA ALA A 11 -13.76 -34.71 -8.19
C ALA A 11 -13.25 -33.83 -7.03
N VAL A 12 -11.94 -33.75 -6.87
CA VAL A 12 -11.30 -32.77 -5.96
C VAL A 12 -11.33 -31.42 -6.66
N LEU A 13 -12.31 -30.58 -6.33
CA LEU A 13 -12.22 -29.14 -6.60
C LEU A 13 -11.17 -28.56 -5.65
N ALA A 14 -9.93 -28.47 -6.11
CA ALA A 14 -8.95 -27.59 -5.51
C ALA A 14 -9.38 -26.15 -5.83
N THR A 15 -10.15 -25.53 -4.94
CA THR A 15 -10.27 -24.07 -4.91
C THR A 15 -8.92 -23.52 -4.50
N THR A 16 -8.03 -23.28 -5.46
CA THR A 16 -6.88 -22.42 -5.23
C THR A 16 -7.45 -21.02 -4.99
N SER A 17 -7.62 -20.66 -3.72
CA SER A 17 -7.79 -19.27 -3.34
C SER A 17 -6.53 -18.54 -3.79
N ALA A 18 -6.59 -17.94 -4.98
CA ALA A 18 -5.62 -16.97 -5.44
C ALA A 18 -5.87 -15.67 -4.67
N PHE A 19 -5.55 -15.67 -3.37
CA PHE A 19 -5.15 -14.44 -2.74
C PHE A 19 -3.81 -14.11 -3.38
N ALA A 20 -3.83 -13.15 -4.29
CA ALA A 20 -2.60 -12.53 -4.74
C ALA A 20 -2.02 -11.81 -3.52
N ASP A 21 -1.24 -12.55 -2.72
CA ASP A 21 -0.26 -12.03 -1.78
C ASP A 21 0.70 -11.14 -2.56
N THR A 22 0.25 -9.92 -2.83
CA THR A 22 1.14 -8.84 -3.22
C THR A 22 1.95 -8.60 -1.97
N LYS A 23 3.06 -9.33 -1.82
CA LYS A 23 3.99 -9.19 -0.69
C LYS A 23 4.25 -7.72 -0.51
N VAL A 24 3.63 -7.14 0.50
CA VAL A 24 3.79 -5.75 0.82
C VAL A 24 5.27 -5.58 1.11
N LYS A 25 5.94 -4.69 0.39
CA LYS A 25 7.35 -4.40 0.64
C LYS A 25 7.42 -3.19 1.55
N ALA A 26 8.06 -3.35 2.69
CA ALA A 26 8.29 -2.26 3.63
C ALA A 26 9.39 -1.40 3.03
N GLY A 27 9.17 -0.09 3.02
CA GLY A 27 10.20 0.84 2.60
C GLY A 27 11.25 1.05 3.69
N PRO A 28 12.37 1.73 3.37
CA PRO A 28 13.43 2.03 4.32
C PRO A 28 12.95 2.82 5.56
N ARG A 29 11.82 3.53 5.44
CA ARG A 29 11.20 4.29 6.53
C ARG A 29 10.09 3.49 7.23
N LYS A 30 9.96 2.19 6.96
CA LYS A 30 8.88 1.31 7.44
C LYS A 30 7.49 1.70 6.96
N GLY A 31 7.42 2.48 5.88
CA GLY A 31 6.19 2.79 5.18
C GLY A 31 5.83 1.74 4.13
N LEU A 32 4.72 1.98 3.45
CA LEU A 32 4.21 1.12 2.39
C LEU A 32 4.83 1.54 1.04
N ILE A 33 5.47 0.61 0.33
CA ILE A 33 5.96 0.88 -1.02
C ILE A 33 4.83 0.85 -2.05
N LEU A 34 4.70 1.97 -2.75
CA LEU A 34 3.86 2.19 -3.92
C LEU A 34 4.74 2.04 -5.17
N GLU A 35 4.71 0.86 -5.78
CA GLU A 35 5.49 0.57 -6.98
C GLU A 35 4.93 1.31 -8.20
N LEU A 36 5.73 2.18 -8.82
CA LEU A 36 5.38 2.90 -10.04
C LEU A 36 6.28 2.43 -11.20
N PRO A 37 5.89 2.63 -12.47
CA PRO A 37 6.80 2.39 -13.58
C PRO A 37 8.05 3.27 -13.47
N GLY A 38 9.24 2.65 -13.42
CA GLY A 38 10.53 3.36 -13.41
C GLY A 38 10.98 3.94 -12.06
N LYS A 39 10.17 3.85 -11.01
CA LYS A 39 10.48 4.39 -9.67
C LYS A 39 9.54 3.83 -8.61
N ASN A 40 9.89 4.01 -7.34
CA ASN A 40 9.03 3.65 -6.21
C ASN A 40 8.70 4.90 -5.40
N ALA A 41 7.55 4.90 -4.73
CA ALA A 41 7.21 5.88 -3.72
C ALA A 41 6.91 5.17 -2.40
N GLU A 42 7.27 5.73 -1.26
CA GLU A 42 6.94 5.16 0.05
C GLU A 42 5.93 6.03 0.76
N PHE A 43 4.74 5.47 1.00
CA PHE A 43 3.72 6.07 1.82
C PHE A 43 4.02 5.87 3.30
N PHE A 44 4.15 6.96 4.03
CA PHE A 44 4.42 6.94 5.47
C PHE A 44 3.49 7.92 6.21
N VAL A 45 2.89 7.46 7.30
CA VAL A 45 2.07 8.30 8.18
C VAL A 45 2.95 8.78 9.33
N GLU A 46 3.14 10.09 9.40
CA GLU A 46 3.92 10.75 10.45
C GLU A 46 3.15 10.77 11.78
N LYS A 47 3.85 11.09 12.87
CA LYS A 47 3.27 11.14 14.23
C LYS A 47 2.15 12.18 14.36
N ASP A 48 2.21 13.26 13.58
CA ASP A 48 1.18 14.30 13.52
C ASP A 48 0.03 13.95 12.55
N ARG A 49 0.03 12.71 12.02
CA ARG A 49 -0.93 12.15 11.07
C ARG A 49 -0.92 12.82 9.70
N THR A 50 0.11 13.62 9.39
CA THR A 50 0.42 13.97 8.01
C THR A 50 0.98 12.76 7.27
N ILE A 51 0.82 12.75 5.95
CA ILE A 51 1.42 11.73 5.10
C ILE A 51 2.69 12.34 4.50
N SER A 52 3.80 11.63 4.59
CA SER A 52 4.99 11.95 3.81
C SER A 52 5.28 10.85 2.79
N ILE A 53 5.66 11.26 1.59
CA ILE A 53 6.04 10.39 0.50
C ILE A 53 7.51 10.61 0.17
N ALA A 54 8.30 9.54 0.32
CA ALA A 54 9.66 9.48 -0.21
C ALA A 54 9.66 8.83 -1.59
N VAL A 55 10.52 9.29 -2.50
CA VAL A 55 10.67 8.69 -3.83
C VAL A 55 11.99 7.91 -3.87
N TYR A 56 11.99 6.77 -4.55
CA TYR A 56 13.15 5.93 -4.76
C TYR A 56 13.28 5.53 -6.21
N ASP A 57 14.50 5.25 -6.65
CA ASP A 57 14.73 4.56 -7.92
C ASP A 57 14.32 3.06 -7.83
N GLU A 58 14.47 2.33 -8.94
CA GLU A 58 14.19 0.89 -8.99
C GLU A 58 15.10 0.07 -8.05
N ALA A 59 16.28 0.61 -7.71
CA ALA A 59 17.23 0.01 -6.78
C ALA A 59 16.96 0.40 -5.31
N MET A 60 15.83 1.05 -5.01
CA MET A 60 15.43 1.53 -3.68
C MET A 60 16.37 2.60 -3.10
N LYS A 61 17.07 3.36 -3.93
CA LYS A 61 17.88 4.51 -3.50
C LYS A 61 17.03 5.77 -3.52
N ALA A 62 17.07 6.53 -2.43
CA ALA A 62 16.27 7.75 -2.27
C ALA A 62 16.57 8.76 -3.39
N GLN A 63 15.52 9.34 -3.94
CA GLN A 63 15.54 10.40 -4.95
C GLN A 63 14.73 11.60 -4.43
N PRO A 64 15.13 12.83 -4.75
CA PRO A 64 14.28 13.99 -4.48
C PRO A 64 12.94 13.88 -5.21
N ALA A 65 11.85 14.18 -4.51
CA ALA A 65 10.55 14.37 -5.16
C ALA A 65 10.65 15.41 -6.29
N SER A 66 10.14 15.07 -7.48
CA SER A 66 10.32 15.87 -8.68
C SER A 66 9.06 15.91 -9.55
N THR A 67 8.89 14.91 -10.39
CA THR A 67 7.90 14.85 -11.47
C THR A 67 6.65 14.06 -11.09
N GLU A 68 6.69 13.39 -9.94
CA GLU A 68 5.62 12.55 -9.46
C GLU A 68 4.39 13.40 -9.15
N VAL A 69 3.22 12.93 -9.61
CA VAL A 69 1.94 13.55 -9.25
C VAL A 69 1.23 12.58 -8.33
N ILE A 70 1.15 12.94 -7.06
CA ILE A 70 0.54 12.12 -6.01
C ILE A 70 -0.57 12.92 -5.33
N THR A 71 -1.75 12.32 -5.26
CA THR A 71 -2.88 12.80 -4.46
C THR A 71 -3.43 11.63 -3.64
N ALA A 72 -4.12 11.94 -2.55
CA ALA A 72 -4.79 10.93 -1.76
C ALA A 72 -6.23 11.35 -1.44
N THR A 73 -7.10 10.37 -1.22
CA THR A 73 -8.44 10.57 -0.69
C THR A 73 -8.62 9.65 0.51
N ALA A 74 -8.85 10.24 1.69
CA ALA A 74 -9.23 9.50 2.88
C ALA A 74 -10.75 9.31 2.88
N GLU A 75 -11.22 8.07 2.95
CA GLU A 75 -12.63 7.70 2.98
C GLU A 75 -13.06 7.39 4.42
N ALA A 76 -12.88 8.35 5.32
CA ALA A 76 -13.21 8.20 6.73
C ALA A 76 -14.74 8.10 6.96
N PRO A 77 -15.20 7.55 8.10
CA PRO A 77 -16.63 7.52 8.44
C PRO A 77 -17.28 8.91 8.48
N SER A 78 -16.50 9.96 8.79
CA SER A 78 -16.94 11.36 8.77
C SER A 78 -17.14 11.94 7.35
N GLY A 79 -16.69 11.22 6.31
CA GLY A 79 -16.78 11.65 4.91
C GLY A 79 -15.46 11.52 4.16
N LYS A 80 -15.51 11.84 2.85
CA LYS A 80 -14.33 11.79 1.98
C LYS A 80 -13.56 13.10 2.04
N THR A 81 -12.27 13.03 2.33
CA THR A 81 -11.37 14.18 2.36
C THR A 81 -10.27 14.00 1.31
N LYS A 82 -10.17 14.96 0.39
CA LYS A 82 -9.04 15.02 -0.55
C LYS A 82 -7.81 15.57 0.17
N ILE A 83 -6.68 14.94 -0.06
CA ILE A 83 -5.39 15.28 0.54
C ILE A 83 -4.45 15.67 -0.61
N ALA A 84 -4.01 16.92 -0.57
CA ALA A 84 -2.99 17.46 -1.45
C ALA A 84 -1.62 17.32 -0.80
N PHE A 85 -0.58 17.31 -1.63
CA PHE A 85 0.80 17.23 -1.19
C PHE A 85 1.59 18.42 -1.70
N GLU A 86 2.55 18.86 -0.89
CA GLU A 86 3.51 19.89 -1.23
C GLU A 86 4.93 19.36 -1.04
N LYS A 87 5.87 19.84 -1.87
CA LYS A 87 7.27 19.45 -1.73
C LYS A 87 7.88 20.13 -0.50
N LYS A 88 8.41 19.33 0.43
CA LYS A 88 9.19 19.78 1.59
C LYS A 88 10.53 19.06 1.61
N GLY A 89 11.58 19.78 1.21
CA GLY A 89 12.89 19.17 0.96
C GLY A 89 12.79 18.12 -0.15
N ASP A 90 13.21 16.90 0.15
CA ASP A 90 13.19 15.77 -0.79
C ASP A 90 11.89 14.95 -0.76
N LEU A 91 10.95 15.29 0.13
CA LEU A 91 9.69 14.58 0.33
C LEU A 91 8.51 15.35 -0.26
N LEU A 92 7.43 14.63 -0.57
CA LEU A 92 6.09 15.23 -0.69
C LEU A 92 5.37 15.05 0.64
N VAL A 93 4.88 16.12 1.25
CA VAL A 93 4.19 16.08 2.55
C VAL A 93 2.76 16.58 2.37
N SER A 94 1.80 15.92 3.01
CA SER A 94 0.42 16.35 2.93
C SER A 94 0.22 17.72 3.57
N THR A 95 -0.64 18.54 2.95
CA THR A 95 -0.95 19.88 3.45
C THR A 95 -1.88 19.86 4.67
N THR A 96 -2.61 18.76 4.85
CA THR A 96 -3.47 18.52 6.01
C THR A 96 -3.20 17.14 6.60
N PRO A 97 -3.44 16.94 7.91
CA PRO A 97 -3.41 15.62 8.51
C PRO A 97 -4.59 14.77 8.02
N LEU A 98 -4.44 13.46 8.16
CA LEU A 98 -5.51 12.49 7.94
C LEU A 98 -6.70 12.74 8.90
N PRO A 99 -7.95 12.47 8.51
CA PRO A 99 -9.10 12.52 9.42
C PRO A 99 -8.94 11.55 10.59
N GLU A 100 -9.43 11.87 11.79
CA GLU A 100 -9.30 11.01 12.98
C GLU A 100 -9.86 9.59 12.78
N GLY A 101 -9.34 8.66 13.58
CA GLY A 101 -9.70 7.24 13.52
C GLY A 101 -8.80 6.39 12.61
N GLU A 102 -9.15 5.10 12.55
CA GLU A 102 -8.47 4.04 11.81
C GLU A 102 -9.50 3.11 11.13
N GLY A 103 -9.02 2.15 10.33
CA GLY A 103 -9.81 1.13 9.66
C GLY A 103 -10.44 1.58 8.33
N TYR A 104 -10.31 2.86 7.97
CA TYR A 104 -10.81 3.41 6.72
C TYR A 104 -9.80 3.33 5.58
N GLN A 105 -10.25 3.53 4.34
CA GLN A 105 -9.40 3.47 3.16
C GLN A 105 -8.75 4.83 2.85
N VAL A 106 -7.45 4.83 2.62
CA VAL A 106 -6.71 5.92 1.98
C VAL A 106 -6.42 5.49 0.55
N VAL A 107 -7.12 6.12 -0.40
CA VAL A 107 -6.93 5.87 -1.82
C VAL A 107 -5.87 6.83 -2.34
N VAL A 108 -4.67 6.31 -2.59
CA VAL A 108 -3.56 7.08 -3.17
C VAL A 108 -3.59 6.92 -4.68
N GLN A 109 -3.60 8.03 -5.39
CA GLN A 109 -3.50 8.08 -6.84
C GLN A 109 -2.12 8.64 -7.17
N ALA A 110 -1.28 7.84 -7.81
CA ALA A 110 0.09 8.22 -8.09
C ALA A 110 0.43 8.03 -9.57
N LYS A 111 1.19 8.98 -10.09
CA LYS A 111 1.80 8.94 -11.41
C LYS A 111 3.30 9.20 -11.28
N PRO A 112 4.17 8.44 -11.98
CA PRO A 112 5.60 8.71 -11.95
C PRO A 112 5.99 10.01 -12.68
N THR A 113 5.17 10.46 -13.62
CA THR A 113 5.27 11.74 -14.36
C THR A 113 3.87 12.28 -14.65
N PRO A 114 3.69 13.57 -14.98
CA PRO A 114 2.34 14.15 -15.21
C PRO A 114 1.54 13.45 -16.32
N ASP A 115 2.23 13.02 -17.39
CA ASP A 115 1.64 12.38 -18.57
C ASP A 115 1.45 10.86 -18.42
N ALA A 116 1.98 10.27 -17.34
CA ALA A 116 1.84 8.84 -17.10
C ALA A 116 0.42 8.46 -16.68
N LYS A 117 0.08 7.18 -16.87
CA LYS A 117 -1.16 6.59 -16.36
C LYS A 117 -1.18 6.61 -14.84
N THR A 118 -2.31 6.99 -14.26
CA THR A 118 -2.54 6.92 -12.82
C THR A 118 -2.60 5.47 -12.35
N LYS A 119 -1.82 5.14 -11.33
CA LYS A 119 -1.96 3.91 -10.55
C LYS A 119 -2.68 4.25 -9.24
N ASN A 120 -3.71 3.47 -8.91
CA ASN A 120 -4.48 3.64 -7.67
C ASN A 120 -4.03 2.58 -6.66
N PHE A 121 -3.71 3.03 -5.46
CA PHE A 121 -3.38 2.18 -4.31
C PHE A 121 -4.44 2.41 -3.24
N ARG A 122 -5.02 1.33 -2.71
CA ARG A 122 -6.00 1.41 -1.63
C ARG A 122 -5.35 0.87 -0.37
N ILE A 123 -5.14 1.75 0.59
CA ILE A 123 -4.41 1.46 1.83
C ILE A 123 -5.43 1.48 2.96
N LYS A 124 -5.62 0.34 3.63
CA LYS A 124 -6.41 0.30 4.85
C LYS A 124 -5.59 0.95 5.97
N LEU A 125 -6.06 2.07 6.50
CA LEU A 125 -5.31 2.85 7.48
C LEU A 125 -5.43 2.23 8.87
N GLU A 126 -4.45 1.44 9.24
CA GLU A 126 -4.30 0.88 10.59
C GLU A 126 -2.90 1.24 11.10
N LEU A 127 -2.85 2.02 12.19
CA LEU A 127 -1.62 2.64 12.70
C LEU A 127 -1.04 1.87 13.88
N HIS A 128 -1.77 0.91 14.44
CA HIS A 128 -1.22 -0.03 15.39
C HIS A 128 -0.07 -0.83 14.75
N THR A 129 0.84 -1.32 15.59
CA THR A 129 1.99 -2.10 15.11
C THR A 129 1.54 -3.50 14.69
N CYS A 130 2.06 -3.96 13.55
CA CYS A 130 1.85 -5.32 13.05
C CYS A 130 2.19 -6.40 14.08
N GLY A 131 1.44 -7.50 14.03
CA GLY A 131 1.87 -8.76 14.63
C GLY A 131 3.18 -9.24 14.01
N GLY A 132 4.02 -9.91 14.80
CA GLY A 132 5.29 -10.47 14.32
C GLY A 132 6.51 -9.53 14.44
N PRO A 133 7.64 -9.89 13.81
CA PRO A 133 8.94 -9.24 14.07
C PRO A 133 9.16 -7.92 13.29
N CYS A 134 8.26 -7.52 12.39
CA CYS A 134 8.43 -6.32 11.54
C CYS A 134 8.50 -5.03 12.35
N GLY A 135 7.63 -4.88 13.35
CA GLY A 135 7.46 -3.62 14.07
C GLY A 135 7.11 -2.44 13.16
N ASN A 136 6.41 -2.70 12.04
CA ASN A 136 5.86 -1.70 11.14
C ASN A 136 4.42 -1.35 11.57
N PRO A 137 3.87 -0.20 11.15
CA PRO A 137 2.42 -0.01 11.21
C PRO A 137 1.69 -1.06 10.39
N GLU A 138 0.48 -1.43 10.80
CA GLU A 138 -0.30 -2.49 10.16
C GLU A 138 -0.60 -2.19 8.67
N TYR A 139 -0.82 -0.92 8.31
CA TYR A 139 -0.98 -0.52 6.90
C TYR A 139 0.25 -0.83 6.01
N ALA A 140 1.40 -1.05 6.62
CA ALA A 140 2.68 -1.39 5.98
C ALA A 140 3.25 -2.72 6.52
N CYS A 141 2.39 -3.59 7.05
CA CYS A 141 2.79 -4.92 7.52
C CYS A 141 3.30 -5.77 6.35
N THR A 142 4.42 -6.46 6.57
CA THR A 142 5.07 -7.31 5.55
C THR A 142 5.52 -8.67 6.06
N CYS A 143 5.37 -8.90 7.36
CA CYS A 143 5.65 -10.19 7.95
C CYS A 143 4.38 -11.02 7.90
N ASP A 144 4.55 -12.31 7.61
CA ASP A 144 3.53 -13.29 7.94
C ASP A 144 3.46 -13.38 9.48
N GLU A 145 2.25 -13.46 10.03
CA GLU A 145 1.99 -13.54 11.48
C GLU A 145 2.82 -14.64 12.19
#